data_AF-X1LG33-F1
#
_entry.id   AF-X1LG33-F1
#
_cell.length_a   1.000
_cell.length_b   1.000
_cell.length_c   1.000
_cell.angle_alpha   90.00
_cell.angle_beta   90.00
_cell.angle_gamma   90.00
#
_symmetry.space_group_name_H-M   'P 1'
#
loop_
_entity.id
_entity.type
_entity.pdbx_description
1 polymer ?
#
loop_
_entity_poly.entity_id
_entity_poly.type
_entity_poly.pdbx_seq_one_letter_code
_entity_poly.pdbx_strand_id
1 'polypeptide(L)'
;AIIIGSNTTETHPVIGYEIIRCVQEYGLKIIVIDPRNIPITRYATIHLKQKPGTDIAIILGIMKIIYDKGLYNEEFIDTVMSSNIFCQV
;
A
#
# COMPACT_ATOMS: atom_id res chain seq x y z
N ALA A 1 0.87 7.06 0.33
CA ALA A 1 1.81 5.92 0.39
C ALA A 1 1.12 4.71 1.03
N ILE A 2 1.53 3.49 0.67
CA ILE A 2 1.06 2.25 1.33
C ILE A 2 2.26 1.58 2.00
N ILE A 3 2.12 1.22 3.27
CA ILE A 3 3.14 0.52 4.07
C ILE A 3 2.53 -0.81 4.51
N ILE A 4 3.12 -1.93 4.12
CA ILE A 4 2.61 -3.28 4.41
C ILE A 4 3.70 -4.08 5.12
N GLY A 5 3.38 -4.64 6.29
CA GLY A 5 4.27 -5.56 7.02
C GLY A 5 5.65 -4.99 7.41
N SER A 6 5.82 -3.67 7.41
CA SER A 6 7.11 -3.01 7.66
C SER A 6 7.03 -2.06 8.84
N ASN A 7 8.03 -2.12 9.72
CA ASN A 7 8.23 -1.12 10.78
C ASN A 7 9.28 -0.08 10.37
N THR A 8 9.00 0.65 9.29
CA THR A 8 9.96 1.57 8.65
C THR A 8 10.51 2.64 9.61
N THR A 9 9.72 3.09 10.59
CA THR A 9 10.16 4.06 11.61
C THR A 9 11.33 3.56 12.45
N GLU A 10 11.41 2.26 12.72
CA GLU A 10 12.49 1.67 13.50
C GLU A 10 13.59 1.09 12.61
N THR A 11 13.23 0.38 11.54
CA THR A 11 14.20 -0.29 10.65
C THR A 11 14.93 0.70 9.73
N HIS A 12 14.28 1.79 9.33
CA HIS A 12 14.82 2.79 8.42
C HIS A 12 14.46 4.22 8.87
N PRO A 13 15.07 4.72 9.97
CA PRO A 13 14.62 5.95 10.64
C PRO A 13 14.59 7.19 9.74
N VAL A 14 15.52 7.32 8.79
CA VAL A 14 15.58 8.45 7.84
C VAL A 14 14.35 8.45 6.92
N ILE A 15 13.99 7.28 6.38
CA ILE A 15 12.80 7.14 5.53
C ILE A 15 11.53 7.33 6.37
N GLY A 16 11.48 6.77 7.57
CA GLY A 16 10.36 6.95 8.50
C GLY A 16 10.12 8.44 8.83
N TYR A 17 11.20 9.17 9.11
CA TYR A 17 11.14 10.62 9.35
C TYR A 17 10.58 11.38 8.14
N GLU A 18 11.10 11.12 6.94
CA GLU A 18 10.65 11.84 5.74
C GLU A 18 9.19 11.53 5.39
N ILE A 19 8.71 10.30 5.62
CA ILE A 19 7.29 9.97 5.44
C ILE A 19 6.43 10.76 6.42
N ILE A 20 6.80 10.79 7.70
CA ILE A 20 6.06 11.54 8.74
C ILE A 20 6.05 13.04 8.40
N ARG A 21 7.19 13.58 7.99
CA ARG A 21 7.31 14.95 7.52
C ARG A 21 6.37 15.21 6.35
N CYS A 22 6.31 14.32 5.36
CA CYS A 22 5.40 14.47 4.23
C CYS A 22 3.92 14.44 4.62
N VAL A 23 3.55 13.62 5.62
CA VAL A 23 2.19 13.62 6.15
C VAL A 23 1.85 14.97 6.78
N GLN A 24 2.76 15.52 7.58
CA GLN A 24 2.53 16.74 8.35
C GLN A 24 2.62 18.02 7.52
N GLU A 25 3.63 18.14 6.65
CA GLU A 25 3.92 19.36 5.88
C GLU A 25 3.18 19.40 4.54
N TYR A 26 3.01 18.25 3.88
CA TYR A 26 2.48 18.18 2.51
C TYR A 26 1.12 17.46 2.43
N GLY A 27 0.54 17.05 3.57
CA GLY A 27 -0.76 16.39 3.62
C GLY A 27 -0.77 15.01 2.96
N LEU A 28 0.38 14.34 2.88
CA LEU A 28 0.45 12.99 2.32
C LEU A 28 -0.47 12.04 3.10
N LYS A 29 -1.40 11.38 2.40
CA LYS A 29 -2.20 10.31 2.97
C LYS A 29 -1.43 9.00 2.95
N ILE A 30 -1.35 8.32 4.09
CA ILE A 30 -0.72 7.00 4.19
C ILE A 30 -1.70 5.96 4.70
N ILE A 31 -1.62 4.76 4.13
CA ILE A 31 -2.32 3.56 4.56
C ILE A 31 -1.28 2.61 5.14
N VAL A 32 -1.49 2.16 6.37
CA VAL A 32 -0.62 1.18 7.03
C VAL A 32 -1.39 -0.12 7.20
N ILE A 33 -0.82 -1.22 6.69
CA ILE A 33 -1.38 -2.57 6.71
C ILE A 33 -0.45 -3.43 7.56
N ASP A 34 -0.67 -3.41 8.87
CA ASP A 34 0.11 -4.18 9.86
C ASP A 34 -0.79 -4.54 11.04
N PRO A 35 -0.79 -5.79 11.53
CA PRO A 35 -1.54 -6.18 12.73
C PRO A 35 -1.13 -5.40 13.99
N ARG A 36 0.12 -4.91 14.04
CA ARG A 36 0.70 -4.24 15.20
C ARG A 36 0.44 -2.74 15.17
N ASN A 37 0.48 -2.12 16.35
CA ASN A 37 0.53 -0.67 16.50
C ASN A 37 1.99 -0.21 16.50
N ILE A 38 2.55 0.05 15.33
CA ILE A 38 3.91 0.60 15.16
C ILE A 38 3.89 2.13 15.16
N PRO A 39 5.00 2.84 15.45
CA PRO A 39 4.99 4.30 15.61
C PRO A 39 4.35 5.06 14.43
N ILE A 40 4.57 4.61 13.19
CA ILE A 40 4.03 5.27 11.99
C ILE A 40 2.50 5.17 11.86
N THR A 41 1.83 4.23 12.54
CA THR A 41 0.35 4.09 12.45
C THR A 41 -0.39 5.29 13.03
N ARG A 42 0.26 6.06 13.92
CA ARG A 42 -0.31 7.30 14.48
C ARG A 42 -0.55 8.38 13.43
N TYR A 43 0.17 8.31 12.31
CA TYR A 43 0.09 9.25 11.20
C TYR A 43 -0.74 8.69 10.04
N ALA A 44 -1.28 7.47 10.17
CA ALA A 44 -2.00 6.80 9.11
C ALA A 44 -3.42 7.36 8.94
N THR A 45 -3.80 7.62 7.69
CA THR A 45 -5.19 7.90 7.33
C THR A 45 -6.05 6.66 7.52
N ILE A 46 -5.50 5.49 7.20
CA ILE A 46 -6.13 4.19 7.42
C ILE A 46 -5.08 3.26 8.01
N HIS A 47 -5.37 2.70 9.19
CA HIS A 47 -4.61 1.58 9.76
C HIS A 47 -5.44 0.30 9.65
N LEU A 48 -5.11 -0.54 8.67
CA LEU A 48 -5.74 -1.83 8.49
C LEU A 48 -4.98 -2.88 9.30
N LYS A 49 -5.69 -3.53 10.23
CA LYS A 49 -5.13 -4.58 11.10
C LYS A 49 -5.55 -5.95 10.61
N GLN A 50 -4.84 -6.45 9.62
CA GLN A 50 -5.07 -7.77 9.05
C GLN A 50 -4.70 -8.89 10.01
N LYS A 51 -5.22 -10.11 9.76
CA LYS A 51 -4.72 -11.29 10.45
C LYS A 51 -3.30 -11.59 9.94
N PRO A 52 -2.35 -11.98 10.80
CA PRO A 52 -1.01 -12.37 10.34
C PRO A 52 -1.09 -13.45 9.25
N GLY A 53 -0.31 -13.27 8.18
CA GLY A 53 -0.27 -14.20 7.04
C GLY A 53 -1.37 -13.97 5.99
N THR A 54 -2.20 -12.93 6.11
CA THR A 54 -3.27 -12.64 5.14
C THR A 54 -2.97 -11.44 4.22
N ASP A 55 -1.71 -11.05 4.06
CA ASP A 55 -1.32 -9.92 3.23
C ASP A 55 -1.71 -10.10 1.76
N ILE A 56 -1.52 -11.33 1.22
CA ILE A 56 -1.93 -11.69 -0.14
C ILE A 56 -3.44 -11.49 -0.35
N ALA A 57 -4.27 -11.88 0.61
CA ALA A 57 -5.72 -11.73 0.48
C ALA A 57 -6.13 -10.25 0.36
N ILE A 58 -5.44 -9.35 1.07
CA ILE A 58 -5.68 -7.91 0.97
C ILE A 58 -5.24 -7.37 -0.38
N ILE A 59 -4.05 -7.74 -0.84
CA ILE A 59 -3.51 -7.28 -2.13
C ILE A 59 -4.42 -7.75 -3.27
N LEU A 60 -4.82 -9.02 -3.27
CA LEU A 60 -5.75 -9.58 -4.26
C LEU A 60 -7.12 -8.90 -4.18
N GLY A 61 -7.63 -8.61 -2.98
CA GLY A 61 -8.89 -7.87 -2.82
C GLY A 61 -8.82 -6.45 -3.40
N ILE A 62 -7.73 -5.72 -3.15
CA ILE A 62 -7.50 -4.38 -3.73
C ILE A 62 -7.41 -4.49 -5.26
N MET A 63 -6.64 -5.46 -5.77
CA MET A 63 -6.46 -5.66 -7.21
C MET A 63 -7.78 -6.01 -7.91
N LYS A 64 -8.60 -6.87 -7.30
CA LYS A 64 -9.93 -7.22 -7.81
C LYS A 64 -10.82 -5.99 -7.94
N ILE A 65 -10.82 -5.10 -6.94
CA ILE A 65 -11.56 -3.84 -6.99
C ILE A 65 -11.03 -2.91 -8.09
N ILE A 66 -9.71 -2.83 -8.26
CA ILE A 66 -9.08 -2.02 -9.32
C ILE A 66 -9.51 -2.54 -10.69
N TYR A 67 -9.50 -3.86 -10.90
CA TYR A 67 -9.91 -4.50 -12.15
C TYR A 67 -11.41 -4.29 -12.42
N ASP A 68 -12.27 -4.65 -11.46
CA ASP A 68 -13.74 -4.58 -11.61
C ASP A 68 -14.24 -3.16 -11.87
N LYS A 69 -13.51 -2.15 -11.39
CA LYS A 69 -13.84 -0.73 -11.58
C LYS A 69 -13.07 -0.06 -12.73
N GLY A 70 -12.21 -0.79 -13.45
CA GLY A 70 -11.39 -0.21 -14.53
C GLY A 70 -10.46 0.90 -14.06
N LEU A 71 -9.91 0.81 -12.83
CA LEU A 71 -9.05 1.84 -12.22
C LEU A 71 -7.56 1.65 -12.55
N TYR A 72 -7.22 0.69 -13.41
CA TYR A 72 -5.86 0.44 -13.86
C TYR A 72 -5.50 1.33 -15.06
N ASN A 73 -4.20 1.52 -15.28
CA ASN A 73 -3.71 2.23 -16.46
C ASN A 73 -3.49 1.22 -17.60
N GLU A 74 -4.44 1.18 -18.54
CA GLU A 74 -4.44 0.26 -19.68
C GLU A 74 -3.24 0.48 -20.61
N GLU A 75 -2.96 1.73 -21.00
CA GLU A 75 -1.83 2.07 -21.89
C GLU A 75 -0.49 1.61 -21.32
N PHE A 76 -0.29 1.78 -20.01
CA PHE A 76 0.92 1.32 -19.34
C PHE A 76 1.03 -0.21 -19.35
N ILE A 77 -0.08 -0.92 -19.13
CA ILE A 77 -0.10 -2.39 -19.16
C ILE A 77 0.22 -2.89 -20.57
N ASP A 78 -0.41 -2.33 -21.60
CA ASP A 78 -0.19 -2.71 -23.00
C ASP A 78 1.26 -2.47 -23.44
N THR A 79 1.88 -1.40 -22.93
CA THR A 79 3.28 -1.07 -23.24
C THR A 79 4.27 -2.02 -22.57
N VAL A 80 4.01 -2.42 -21.32
CA VAL A 80 4.98 -3.14 -20.49
C VAL A 80 4.76 -4.65 -20.50
N MET A 81 3.54 -5.13 -20.78
CA MET A 81 3.21 -6.55 -20.78
C MET A 81 3.12 -7.11 -22.19
N SER A 82 3.95 -8.12 -22.49
CA SER A 82 3.93 -8.83 -23.79
C SER A 82 2.74 -9.80 -23.95
N SER A 83 1.94 -10.02 -22.90
CA SER A 83 0.79 -10.92 -22.90
C SER A 83 -0.28 -10.48 -21.91
N ASN A 84 -1.56 -10.65 -22.26
CA ASN A 84 -2.73 -10.22 -21.49
C ASN A 84 -3.02 -11.10 -20.26
N ILE A 85 -2.02 -11.25 -19.38
CA ILE A 85 -2.13 -12.01 -18.12
C ILE A 85 -3.00 -11.31 -17.08
N PHE A 86 -3.18 -9.99 -17.21
CA PHE A 86 -3.93 -9.18 -16.26
C PHE A 86 -5.41 -9.59 -16.13
N CYS A 87 -5.99 -10.16 -17.19
CA CYS A 87 -7.39 -10.64 -17.21
C CYS A 87 -7.62 -12.01 -16.56
N GLN A 88 -6.58 -12.67 -16.01
CA GLN A 88 -6.70 -14.03 -15.45
C GLN A 88 -6.88 -14.09 -13.93
N VAL A 89 -7.02 -12.94 -13.24
CA VAL A 89 -7.13 -12.88 -11.77
C VAL A 89 -8.54 -12.59 -11.28
#